data_AF-A0A2T0APB3-F1
#
_entry.id   AF-A0A2T0APB3-F1
#
_cell.length_a   1.000
_cell.length_b   1.000
_cell.length_c   1.000
_cell.angle_alpha   90.00
_cell.angle_beta   90.00
_cell.angle_gamma   90.00
#
_symmetry.space_group_name_H-M   'P 1'
#
loop_
_entity.id
_entity.type
_entity.pdbx_description
1 polymer ?
#
loop_
_entity_poly.entity_id
_entity_poly.type
_entity_poly.pdbx_seq_one_letter_code
_entity_poly.pdbx_strand_id
1 'polypeptide(L)'
;MLYNIHELKWDDEILAELNIPKSMLPEVKPSSKIYGETDPSIFGSPIKIAGDAGDQQAALFGQICCEEGMAKNTYGTGCFLLMNTGHKAVESKNGLLTTMAASCTEEVEYALEGSIFIGGAVIQWLRDELRIISNSPESEKYATAVEDSNGVYLVPAFVGLGAPYWDSYARGTIVGLTRGAKKEHLIRAALESMAYQTYDVLKAMEEDSGIKLQALKVDGGACANNFLMQFQADILGTPVQRPEVIETTALGAAYLAGLAVGYWKDKEDIAANCKISRTFEPNMDEEKRARLIKGWHKAVERSQNWEEK
;
A
#
# COMPACT_ATOMS: atom_id res chain seq x y z
N MET A 1 10.70 -14.72 -5.78
CA MET A 1 12.12 -15.01 -5.43
C MET A 1 12.82 -15.97 -6.41
N LEU A 2 12.14 -16.58 -7.40
CA LEU A 2 12.79 -17.50 -8.37
C LEU A 2 13.03 -16.86 -9.75
N TYR A 3 12.51 -15.66 -9.97
CA TYR A 3 12.54 -14.97 -11.26
C TYR A 3 13.50 -13.79 -11.18
N ASN A 4 14.45 -13.72 -12.11
CA ASN A 4 15.40 -12.64 -12.21
C ASN A 4 14.73 -11.44 -12.90
N ILE A 5 14.47 -10.39 -12.14
CA ILE A 5 13.74 -9.21 -12.63
C ILE A 5 14.58 -8.33 -13.57
N HIS A 6 15.90 -8.52 -13.65
CA HIS A 6 16.77 -7.76 -14.54
C HIS A 6 16.95 -8.45 -15.90
N GLU A 7 17.13 -9.77 -15.88
CA GLU A 7 17.31 -10.59 -17.10
C GLU A 7 15.99 -11.12 -17.67
N LEU A 8 14.89 -10.95 -16.93
CA LEU A 8 13.53 -11.34 -17.33
C LEU A 8 13.43 -12.83 -17.68
N LYS A 9 13.96 -13.67 -16.80
CA LYS A 9 13.89 -15.12 -16.91
C LYS A 9 13.92 -15.79 -15.54
N TRP A 10 13.49 -17.05 -15.48
CA TRP A 10 13.72 -17.89 -14.30
C TRP A 10 15.21 -18.03 -14.01
N ASP A 11 15.58 -17.88 -12.75
CA ASP A 11 16.97 -17.82 -12.30
C ASP A 11 17.54 -19.23 -12.07
N ASP A 12 18.42 -19.68 -12.97
CA ASP A 12 18.94 -21.05 -12.95
C ASP A 12 19.80 -21.35 -11.70
N GLU A 13 20.44 -20.35 -11.08
CA GLU A 13 21.23 -20.52 -9.86
C GLU A 13 20.32 -20.77 -8.64
N ILE A 14 19.31 -19.91 -8.46
CA ILE A 14 18.34 -20.07 -7.36
C ILE A 14 17.56 -21.39 -7.49
N LEU A 15 17.17 -21.76 -8.71
CA LEU A 15 16.48 -23.04 -8.96
C LEU A 15 17.36 -24.24 -8.60
N ALA A 16 18.65 -24.20 -8.94
CA ALA A 16 19.59 -25.28 -8.59
C ALA A 16 19.78 -25.39 -7.08
N GLU A 17 19.98 -24.27 -6.39
CA GLU A 17 20.19 -24.24 -4.93
C GLU A 17 18.97 -24.77 -4.15
N LEU A 18 17.76 -24.46 -4.63
CA LEU A 18 16.51 -24.94 -4.03
C LEU A 18 16.05 -26.30 -4.59
N ASN A 19 16.82 -26.92 -5.49
CA ASN A 19 16.51 -28.18 -6.16
C ASN A 19 15.12 -28.20 -6.84
N ILE A 20 14.79 -27.13 -7.56
CA ILE A 20 13.52 -26.96 -8.28
C ILE A 20 13.71 -27.25 -9.78
N PRO A 21 13.03 -28.27 -10.35
CA PRO A 21 13.11 -28.56 -11.78
C PRO A 21 12.50 -27.44 -12.63
N LYS A 22 13.26 -26.91 -13.61
CA LYS A 22 12.80 -25.87 -14.55
C LYS A 22 11.55 -26.27 -15.34
N SER A 23 11.34 -27.57 -15.57
CA SER A 23 10.15 -28.11 -16.25
C SER A 23 8.83 -27.90 -15.49
N MET A 24 8.87 -27.51 -14.22
CA MET A 24 7.68 -27.17 -13.43
C MET A 24 7.25 -25.71 -13.60
N LEU A 25 8.10 -24.86 -14.18
CA LEU A 25 7.88 -23.42 -14.22
C LEU A 25 7.03 -23.03 -15.44
N PRO A 26 6.07 -22.09 -15.27
CA PRO A 26 5.27 -21.61 -16.38
C PRO A 26 6.10 -20.70 -17.31
N GLU A 27 5.61 -20.48 -18.52
CA GLU A 27 6.11 -19.41 -19.37
C GLU A 27 5.66 -18.05 -18.82
N VAL A 28 6.60 -17.11 -18.65
CA VAL A 28 6.29 -15.76 -18.17
C VAL A 28 5.96 -14.86 -19.37
N LYS A 29 4.87 -14.10 -19.27
CA LYS A 29 4.36 -13.20 -20.31
C LYS A 29 4.09 -11.79 -19.73
N PRO A 30 4.01 -10.74 -20.58
CA PRO A 30 3.58 -9.41 -20.15
C PRO A 30 2.18 -9.41 -19.53
N SER A 31 1.90 -8.46 -18.63
CA SER A 31 0.63 -8.38 -17.88
C SER A 31 -0.61 -8.06 -18.71
N SER A 32 -0.45 -7.52 -19.93
CA SER A 32 -1.53 -7.24 -20.87
C SER A 32 -1.20 -7.91 -22.20
N LYS A 33 -1.78 -9.09 -22.42
CA LYS A 33 -1.57 -9.89 -23.63
C LYS A 33 -2.65 -10.95 -23.73
N ILE A 34 -3.12 -11.25 -24.93
CA ILE A 34 -3.97 -12.43 -25.17
C ILE A 34 -3.12 -13.69 -24.94
N TYR A 35 -3.29 -14.34 -23.80
CA TYR A 35 -2.58 -15.57 -23.42
C TYR A 35 -3.18 -16.80 -24.08
N GLY A 36 -4.50 -16.76 -24.28
CA GLY A 36 -5.29 -17.86 -24.82
C GLY A 36 -6.78 -17.58 -24.67
N GLU A 37 -7.59 -18.62 -24.86
CA GLU A 37 -9.04 -18.57 -24.75
C GLU A 37 -9.53 -19.65 -23.78
N THR A 38 -10.62 -19.37 -23.08
CA THR A 38 -11.30 -20.37 -22.25
C THR A 38 -11.87 -21.51 -23.10
N ASP A 39 -12.00 -22.69 -22.50
CA ASP A 39 -12.67 -23.82 -23.14
C ASP A 39 -14.15 -23.45 -23.40
N PRO A 40 -14.62 -23.49 -24.68
CA PRO A 40 -16.00 -23.14 -25.01
C PRO A 40 -17.04 -24.00 -24.31
N SER A 41 -16.70 -25.22 -23.87
CA SER A 41 -17.61 -26.09 -23.12
C SER A 41 -17.97 -25.55 -21.73
N ILE A 42 -17.16 -24.63 -21.18
CA ILE A 42 -17.39 -24.04 -19.86
C ILE A 42 -18.37 -22.85 -19.94
N PHE A 43 -18.22 -21.98 -20.95
CA PHE A 43 -18.95 -20.71 -21.04
C PHE A 43 -19.91 -20.63 -22.24
N GLY A 44 -19.96 -21.67 -23.08
CA GLY A 44 -20.73 -21.68 -24.33
C GLY A 44 -20.04 -20.94 -25.49
N SER A 45 -18.93 -20.25 -25.23
CA SER A 45 -18.09 -19.58 -26.22
C SER A 45 -16.66 -19.41 -25.68
N PRO A 46 -15.65 -19.31 -26.57
CA PRO A 46 -14.30 -18.95 -26.15
C PRO A 46 -14.25 -17.49 -25.65
N ILE A 47 -13.70 -17.28 -24.46
CA ILE A 47 -13.45 -15.96 -23.88
C ILE A 47 -11.94 -15.75 -23.82
N LYS A 48 -11.46 -14.63 -24.34
CA LYS A 48 -10.03 -14.28 -24.31
C LYS A 48 -9.57 -14.02 -22.88
N ILE A 49 -8.49 -14.67 -22.48
CA ILE A 49 -7.78 -14.39 -21.23
C ILE A 49 -6.64 -13.42 -21.61
N ALA A 50 -6.76 -12.17 -21.16
CA ALA A 50 -5.97 -11.07 -21.74
C ALA A 50 -5.26 -10.14 -20.74
N GLY A 51 -5.49 -10.31 -19.44
CA GLY A 51 -4.86 -9.52 -18.38
C GLY A 51 -4.50 -10.42 -17.19
N ASP A 52 -3.28 -10.27 -16.67
CA ASP A 52 -2.79 -11.01 -15.50
C ASP A 52 -1.77 -10.14 -14.74
N ALA A 53 -1.98 -9.99 -13.44
CA ALA A 53 -1.11 -9.23 -12.55
C ALA A 53 -1.34 -9.66 -11.10
N GLY A 54 -0.29 -9.56 -10.28
CA GLY A 54 -0.44 -9.59 -8.82
C GLY A 54 -1.41 -8.50 -8.37
N ASP A 55 -2.15 -8.76 -7.30
CA ASP A 55 -3.22 -7.87 -6.81
C ASP A 55 -2.73 -6.43 -6.55
N GLN A 56 -1.55 -6.28 -5.94
CA GLN A 56 -0.98 -4.97 -5.62
C GLN A 56 -0.54 -4.20 -6.86
N GLN A 57 0.08 -4.89 -7.83
CA GLN A 57 0.47 -4.35 -9.13
C GLN A 57 -0.77 -4.02 -9.99
N ALA A 58 -1.81 -4.84 -9.92
CA ALA A 58 -3.09 -4.56 -10.55
C ALA A 58 -3.73 -3.31 -9.94
N ALA A 59 -3.72 -3.16 -8.61
CA ALA A 59 -4.21 -1.95 -7.94
C ALA A 59 -3.40 -0.70 -8.33
N LEU A 60 -2.08 -0.80 -8.46
CA LEU A 60 -1.23 0.28 -8.98
C LEU A 60 -1.66 0.70 -10.40
N PHE A 61 -1.87 -0.28 -11.28
CA PHE A 61 -2.34 -0.02 -12.64
C PHE A 61 -3.78 0.52 -12.68
N GLY A 62 -4.68 0.00 -11.85
CA GLY A 62 -6.08 0.42 -11.73
C GLY A 62 -6.24 1.84 -11.18
N GLN A 63 -5.30 2.28 -10.35
CA GLN A 63 -5.18 3.66 -9.90
C GLN A 63 -4.58 4.59 -10.97
N ILE A 64 -4.20 4.07 -12.13
CA ILE A 64 -3.50 4.82 -13.18
C ILE A 64 -2.19 5.43 -12.63
N CYS A 65 -1.42 4.65 -11.86
CA CYS A 65 -0.06 5.00 -11.43
C CYS A 65 0.95 4.50 -12.46
N CYS A 66 0.82 5.00 -13.69
CA CYS A 66 1.58 4.54 -14.86
C CYS A 66 2.78 5.43 -15.20
N GLU A 67 3.10 6.40 -14.34
CA GLU A 67 4.22 7.32 -14.49
C GLU A 67 5.13 7.29 -13.25
N GLU A 68 6.40 7.60 -13.47
CA GLU A 68 7.42 7.65 -12.42
C GLU A 68 7.01 8.60 -11.27
N GLY A 69 7.11 8.12 -10.03
CA GLY A 69 6.76 8.87 -8.82
C GLY A 69 5.28 8.87 -8.46
N MET A 70 4.41 8.28 -9.30
CA MET A 70 3.05 7.98 -8.90
C MET A 70 3.04 6.80 -7.93
N ALA A 71 2.39 6.99 -6.78
CA ALA A 71 2.28 5.95 -5.77
C ALA A 71 0.82 5.74 -5.34
N LYS A 72 0.54 4.52 -4.91
CA LYS A 72 -0.72 4.16 -4.25
C LYS A 72 -0.48 3.51 -2.90
N ASN A 73 -1.46 3.61 -2.01
CA ASN A 73 -1.53 2.83 -0.79
C ASN A 73 -2.91 2.17 -0.64
N THR A 74 -2.94 0.85 -0.46
CA THR A 74 -4.16 0.08 -0.20
C THR A 74 -4.34 -0.10 1.30
N TYR A 75 -5.34 0.56 1.90
CA TYR A 75 -5.68 0.45 3.32
C TYR A 75 -6.64 -0.72 3.59
N GLY A 76 -6.09 -1.94 3.67
CA GLY A 76 -6.78 -3.17 4.01
C GLY A 76 -6.47 -3.64 5.44
N THR A 77 -6.40 -4.95 5.65
CA THR A 77 -5.93 -5.55 6.92
C THR A 77 -4.51 -5.06 7.25
N GLY A 78 -3.61 -5.14 6.26
CA GLY A 78 -2.35 -4.40 6.19
C GLY A 78 -2.46 -3.16 5.31
N CYS A 79 -1.37 -2.41 5.17
CA CYS A 79 -1.23 -1.38 4.14
C CYS A 79 -0.10 -1.76 3.18
N PHE A 80 -0.37 -1.68 1.89
CA PHE A 80 0.59 -2.03 0.84
C PHE A 80 0.80 -0.84 -0.08
N LEU A 81 2.03 -0.30 0.00
CA LEU A 81 2.45 0.86 -0.74
C LEU A 81 3.27 0.44 -1.95
N LEU A 82 2.91 0.97 -3.11
CA LEU A 82 3.67 0.79 -4.34
C LEU A 82 3.92 2.14 -4.99
N MET A 83 5.15 2.39 -5.40
CA MET A 83 5.56 3.57 -6.17
C MET A 83 6.15 3.10 -7.50
N ASN A 84 5.61 3.59 -8.61
CA ASN A 84 6.15 3.32 -9.95
C ASN A 84 7.49 4.04 -10.11
N THR A 85 8.55 3.31 -10.49
CA THR A 85 9.91 3.83 -10.69
C THR A 85 10.33 3.81 -12.17
N GLY A 86 9.36 3.73 -13.07
CA GLY A 86 9.56 3.66 -14.51
C GLY A 86 10.40 2.44 -14.90
N HIS A 87 11.35 2.63 -15.80
CA HIS A 87 12.20 1.55 -16.32
C HIS A 87 13.42 1.24 -15.44
N LYS A 88 13.54 1.89 -14.27
CA LYS A 88 14.66 1.69 -13.37
C LYS A 88 14.25 0.78 -12.21
N ALA A 89 14.86 -0.38 -12.13
CA ALA A 89 14.84 -1.22 -10.94
C ALA A 89 15.67 -0.53 -9.84
N VAL A 90 15.00 0.20 -8.94
CA VAL A 90 15.67 0.91 -7.83
C VAL A 90 16.05 -0.10 -6.76
N GLU A 91 17.35 -0.24 -6.47
CA GLU A 91 17.83 -1.03 -5.33
C GLU A 91 17.53 -0.28 -4.02
N SER A 92 16.82 -0.93 -3.11
CA SER A 92 16.48 -0.33 -1.82
C SER A 92 17.64 -0.38 -0.83
N LYS A 93 17.89 0.74 -0.14
CA LYS A 93 18.79 0.82 1.02
C LYS A 93 18.04 0.97 2.33
N ASN A 94 16.72 1.15 2.27
CA ASN A 94 15.84 1.42 3.41
C ASN A 94 14.82 0.29 3.66
N GLY A 95 15.12 -0.94 3.23
CA GLY A 95 14.27 -2.10 3.51
C GLY A 95 12.97 -2.11 2.70
N LEU A 96 13.02 -1.72 1.44
CA LEU A 96 11.91 -1.84 0.50
C LEU A 96 12.18 -2.99 -0.47
N LEU A 97 11.13 -3.43 -1.15
CA LEU A 97 11.22 -4.45 -2.18
C LEU A 97 11.23 -3.80 -3.55
N THR A 98 12.23 -4.14 -4.36
CA THR A 98 12.23 -3.84 -5.80
C THR A 98 11.46 -4.93 -6.51
N THR A 99 10.44 -4.56 -7.27
CA THR A 99 9.58 -5.51 -7.99
C THR A 99 9.23 -5.01 -9.38
N MET A 100 8.68 -5.88 -10.23
CA MET A 100 8.12 -5.47 -11.52
C MET A 100 6.73 -4.88 -11.30
N ALA A 101 6.42 -3.79 -12.01
CA ALA A 101 5.07 -3.25 -12.11
C ALA A 101 4.28 -3.97 -13.20
N ALA A 102 2.94 -3.95 -13.11
CA ALA A 102 2.11 -4.37 -14.23
C ALA A 102 2.17 -3.30 -15.34
N SER A 103 2.33 -3.75 -16.59
CA SER A 103 2.40 -2.88 -17.76
C SER A 103 1.47 -3.36 -18.86
N CYS A 104 0.98 -2.40 -19.66
CA CYS A 104 0.25 -2.67 -20.90
C CYS A 104 1.14 -2.68 -22.15
N THR A 105 2.45 -2.55 -21.97
CA THR A 105 3.46 -2.60 -23.04
C THR A 105 4.38 -3.81 -22.84
N GLU A 106 5.19 -4.12 -23.86
CA GLU A 106 6.25 -5.14 -23.71
C GLU A 106 7.47 -4.61 -22.94
N GLU A 107 7.54 -3.29 -22.71
CA GLU A 107 8.60 -2.68 -21.92
C GLU A 107 8.32 -2.89 -20.42
N VAL A 108 9.35 -3.34 -19.70
CA VAL A 108 9.25 -3.58 -18.27
C VAL A 108 9.29 -2.27 -17.52
N GLU A 109 8.31 -2.10 -16.64
CA GLU A 109 8.27 -1.06 -15.62
C GLU A 109 8.51 -1.72 -14.25
N TYR A 110 9.08 -0.97 -13.32
CA TYR A 110 9.39 -1.42 -11.96
C TYR A 110 8.64 -0.60 -10.92
N ALA A 111 8.58 -1.14 -9.72
CA ALA A 111 8.07 -0.46 -8.55
C ALA A 111 8.94 -0.70 -7.33
N LEU A 112 8.92 0.27 -6.41
CA LEU A 112 9.27 0.04 -5.03
C LEU A 112 8.00 -0.33 -4.26
N GLU A 113 8.10 -1.37 -3.44
CA GLU A 113 7.02 -1.84 -2.59
C GLU A 113 7.44 -1.80 -1.12
N GLY A 114 6.52 -1.34 -0.28
CA GLY A 114 6.66 -1.37 1.17
C GLY A 114 5.40 -1.90 1.83
N SER A 115 5.60 -2.79 2.81
CA SER A 115 4.52 -3.56 3.43
C SER A 115 4.39 -3.22 4.91
N ILE A 116 3.20 -2.77 5.28
CA ILE A 116 2.80 -2.51 6.67
C ILE A 116 1.84 -3.62 7.07
N PHE A 117 2.27 -4.51 7.98
CA PHE A 117 1.50 -5.70 8.32
C PHE A 117 0.16 -5.39 9.01
N ILE A 118 0.15 -4.35 9.86
CA ILE A 118 -1.02 -3.96 10.65
C ILE A 118 -1.48 -2.56 10.23
N GLY A 119 -2.39 -2.55 9.26
CA GLY A 119 -3.14 -1.38 8.81
C GLY A 119 -4.50 -1.34 9.49
N GLY A 120 -5.58 -1.58 8.74
CA GLY A 120 -6.95 -1.61 9.26
C GLY A 120 -7.20 -2.69 10.32
N ALA A 121 -6.33 -3.69 10.44
CA ALA A 121 -6.34 -4.65 11.54
C ALA A 121 -6.23 -3.98 12.91
N VAL A 122 -5.61 -2.79 13.03
CA VAL A 122 -5.59 -2.05 14.30
C VAL A 122 -7.00 -1.64 14.74
N ILE A 123 -7.86 -1.27 13.79
CA ILE A 123 -9.25 -0.90 14.07
C ILE A 123 -10.10 -2.15 14.37
N GLN A 124 -9.81 -3.27 13.71
CA GLN A 124 -10.43 -4.55 14.04
C GLN A 124 -10.07 -4.98 15.47
N TRP A 125 -8.80 -4.84 15.87
CA TRP A 125 -8.36 -5.12 17.24
C TRP A 125 -9.08 -4.24 18.29
N LEU A 126 -9.26 -2.95 18.01
CA LEU A 126 -10.05 -2.07 18.88
C LEU A 126 -11.51 -2.53 19.05
N ARG A 127 -12.09 -3.11 17.99
CA ARG A 127 -13.48 -3.59 17.94
C ARG A 127 -13.66 -4.94 18.61
N ASP A 128 -12.85 -5.92 18.22
CA ASP A 128 -13.08 -7.33 18.56
C ASP A 128 -12.43 -7.70 19.90
N GLU A 129 -11.20 -7.22 20.12
CA GLU A 129 -10.38 -7.59 21.27
C GLU A 129 -10.55 -6.60 22.43
N LEU A 130 -10.30 -5.31 22.20
CA LEU A 130 -10.49 -4.29 23.25
C LEU A 130 -11.95 -3.90 23.46
N ARG A 131 -12.81 -4.13 22.47
CA ARG A 131 -14.25 -3.83 22.52
C ARG A 131 -14.58 -2.40 22.94
N ILE A 132 -13.75 -1.44 22.52
CA ILE A 132 -13.95 -0.01 22.81
C ILE A 132 -14.76 0.72 21.73
N ILE A 133 -14.93 0.08 20.56
CA ILE A 133 -15.81 0.48 19.48
C ILE A 133 -16.69 -0.71 19.07
N SER A 134 -17.93 -0.45 18.64
CA SER A 134 -18.88 -1.51 18.26
C SER A 134 -18.75 -1.92 16.80
N ASN A 135 -18.27 -1.01 15.95
CA ASN A 135 -18.00 -1.24 14.54
C ASN A 135 -16.88 -0.31 14.05
N SER A 136 -16.23 -0.68 12.94
CA SER A 136 -15.08 0.07 12.42
C SER A 136 -15.40 1.53 12.03
N PRO A 137 -16.55 1.86 11.41
CA PRO A 137 -16.92 3.25 11.10
C PRO A 137 -17.02 4.17 12.33
N GLU A 138 -17.35 3.64 13.51
CA GLU A 138 -17.42 4.41 14.76
C GLU A 138 -16.08 5.06 15.14
N SER A 139 -14.95 4.51 14.63
CA SER A 139 -13.62 5.07 14.86
C SER A 139 -13.48 6.53 14.41
N GLU A 140 -14.11 6.93 13.29
CA GLU A 140 -14.07 8.31 12.79
C GLU A 140 -14.74 9.27 13.78
N LYS A 141 -15.90 8.88 14.32
CA LYS A 141 -16.65 9.67 15.30
C LYS A 141 -15.84 9.91 16.57
N TYR A 142 -15.16 8.89 17.07
CA TYR A 142 -14.35 9.05 18.29
C TYR A 142 -13.09 9.87 18.05
N ALA A 143 -12.43 9.69 16.91
CA ALA A 143 -11.22 10.44 16.60
C ALA A 143 -11.47 11.93 16.38
N THR A 144 -12.66 12.28 15.85
CA THR A 144 -13.08 13.68 15.66
C THR A 144 -13.74 14.30 16.90
N ALA A 145 -14.01 13.51 17.95
CA ALA A 145 -14.54 14.01 19.23
C ALA A 145 -13.47 14.61 20.16
N VAL A 146 -12.20 14.51 19.79
CA VAL A 146 -11.04 15.09 20.50
C VAL A 146 -10.19 15.90 19.52
N GLU A 147 -9.51 16.94 20.01
CA GLU A 147 -8.72 17.84 19.16
C GLU A 147 -7.38 17.23 18.71
N ASP A 148 -6.80 16.37 19.53
CA ASP A 148 -5.55 15.63 19.27
C ASP A 148 -5.54 14.25 19.95
N SER A 149 -4.42 13.53 19.88
CA SER A 149 -4.20 12.24 20.56
C SER A 149 -3.78 12.40 22.04
N ASN A 150 -3.75 13.63 22.58
CA ASN A 150 -3.28 13.95 23.94
C ASN A 150 -1.89 13.36 24.26
N GLY A 151 -1.00 13.37 23.26
CA GLY A 151 0.35 12.82 23.35
C GLY A 151 0.43 11.29 23.33
N VAL A 152 -0.69 10.59 23.12
CA VAL A 152 -0.74 9.13 23.01
C VAL A 152 -0.28 8.68 21.62
N TYR A 153 0.65 7.73 21.58
CA TYR A 153 1.04 7.02 20.37
C TYR A 153 0.76 5.53 20.55
N LEU A 154 0.18 4.91 19.52
CA LEU A 154 0.01 3.46 19.42
C LEU A 154 0.89 2.98 18.27
N VAL A 155 1.87 2.12 18.55
CA VAL A 155 2.64 1.39 17.53
C VAL A 155 2.02 0.00 17.41
N PRO A 156 1.28 -0.32 16.33
CA PRO A 156 0.50 -1.55 16.25
C PRO A 156 1.32 -2.74 15.75
N ALA A 157 2.52 -2.95 16.30
CA ALA A 157 3.43 -4.04 15.93
C ALA A 157 2.99 -5.41 16.48
N PHE A 158 1.73 -5.80 16.31
CA PHE A 158 1.16 -7.04 16.89
C PHE A 158 1.87 -8.31 16.39
N VAL A 159 2.44 -8.26 15.20
CA VAL A 159 3.19 -9.35 14.56
C VAL A 159 4.59 -8.89 14.14
N GLY A 160 5.17 -7.93 14.88
CA GLY A 160 6.38 -7.22 14.48
C GLY A 160 6.11 -6.01 13.59
N LEU A 161 7.19 -5.32 13.21
CA LEU A 161 7.18 -4.18 12.30
C LEU A 161 7.63 -4.61 10.89
N GLY A 162 6.86 -4.20 9.89
CA GLY A 162 7.23 -4.35 8.47
C GLY A 162 8.21 -3.27 8.02
N ALA A 163 8.12 -2.90 6.74
CA ALA A 163 8.96 -1.84 6.18
C ALA A 163 8.72 -0.48 6.88
N PRO A 164 9.74 0.37 7.01
CA PRO A 164 11.15 0.14 6.67
C PRO A 164 11.96 -0.59 7.77
N TYR A 165 11.31 -0.96 8.88
CA TYR A 165 11.99 -1.40 10.12
C TYR A 165 12.44 -2.87 10.12
N TRP A 166 11.61 -3.78 9.59
CA TRP A 166 11.84 -5.23 9.57
C TRP A 166 12.25 -5.84 10.91
N ASP A 167 11.54 -5.47 11.97
CA ASP A 167 11.76 -6.01 13.31
C ASP A 167 10.63 -6.98 13.70
N SER A 168 10.89 -8.28 13.56
CA SER A 168 9.97 -9.35 13.96
C SER A 168 9.78 -9.47 15.48
N TYR A 169 10.68 -8.86 16.27
CA TYR A 169 10.67 -8.90 17.74
C TYR A 169 9.98 -7.68 18.34
N ALA A 170 9.64 -6.67 17.53
CA ALA A 170 8.82 -5.56 17.96
C ALA A 170 7.42 -6.03 18.39
N ARG A 171 6.81 -5.33 19.36
CA ARG A 171 5.45 -5.65 19.84
C ARG A 171 4.56 -4.42 19.95
N GLY A 172 3.25 -4.68 19.87
CA GLY A 172 2.20 -3.66 20.03
C GLY A 172 2.42 -2.81 21.29
N THR A 173 2.59 -1.51 21.12
CA THR A 173 3.07 -0.62 22.19
C THR A 173 2.23 0.66 22.25
N ILE A 174 1.73 1.02 23.44
CA ILE A 174 1.05 2.29 23.70
C ILE A 174 1.91 3.12 24.64
N VAL A 175 2.26 4.35 24.24
CA VAL A 175 3.03 5.29 25.05
C VAL A 175 2.35 6.65 25.13
N GLY A 176 2.75 7.46 26.12
CA GLY A 176 2.27 8.83 26.27
C GLY A 176 0.94 8.97 27.02
N LEU A 177 0.44 7.90 27.63
CA LEU A 177 -0.76 7.97 28.47
C LEU A 177 -0.56 8.90 29.67
N THR A 178 -1.52 9.81 29.85
CA THR A 178 -1.66 10.67 31.03
C THR A 178 -3.02 10.42 31.68
N ARG A 179 -3.25 10.93 32.90
CA ARG A 179 -4.55 10.83 33.59
C ARG A 179 -5.71 11.43 32.78
N GLY A 180 -5.42 12.37 31.87
CA GLY A 180 -6.41 12.98 30.99
C GLY A 180 -6.73 12.18 29.73
N ALA A 181 -6.00 11.10 29.45
CA ALA A 181 -6.26 10.25 28.30
C ALA A 181 -7.63 9.56 28.43
N LYS A 182 -8.33 9.48 27.29
CA LYS A 182 -9.68 8.91 27.16
C LYS A 182 -9.66 7.89 26.03
N LYS A 183 -10.71 7.08 25.92
CA LYS A 183 -10.83 6.10 24.83
C LYS A 183 -10.73 6.75 23.44
N GLU A 184 -11.26 7.97 23.29
CA GLU A 184 -11.22 8.75 22.05
C GLU A 184 -9.78 8.98 21.58
N HIS A 185 -8.88 9.31 22.51
CA HIS A 185 -7.46 9.57 22.23
C HIS A 185 -6.74 8.30 21.76
N LEU A 186 -7.06 7.13 22.34
CA LEU A 186 -6.50 5.86 21.91
C LEU A 186 -7.01 5.45 20.52
N ILE A 187 -8.31 5.61 20.27
CA ILE A 187 -8.91 5.33 18.95
C ILE A 187 -8.32 6.24 17.88
N ARG A 188 -8.13 7.53 18.21
CA ARG A 188 -7.42 8.47 17.35
C ARG A 188 -5.98 8.04 17.09
N ALA A 189 -5.22 7.73 18.13
CA ALA A 189 -3.83 7.26 18.00
C ALA A 189 -3.72 6.00 17.13
N ALA A 190 -4.72 5.12 17.14
CA ALA A 190 -4.77 3.95 16.24
C ALA A 190 -4.95 4.35 14.77
N LEU A 191 -5.82 5.31 14.46
CA LEU A 191 -5.94 5.85 13.10
C LEU A 191 -4.66 6.57 12.67
N GLU A 192 -4.13 7.44 13.53
CA GLU A 192 -2.88 8.18 13.27
C GLU A 192 -1.71 7.21 13.03
N SER A 193 -1.66 6.06 13.72
CA SER A 193 -0.60 5.04 13.54
C SER A 193 -0.54 4.46 12.12
N MET A 194 -1.69 4.31 11.45
CA MET A 194 -1.70 3.88 10.04
C MET A 194 -1.06 4.95 9.15
N ALA A 195 -1.30 6.23 9.47
CA ALA A 195 -0.76 7.32 8.69
C ALA A 195 0.74 7.53 8.90
N TYR A 196 1.23 7.37 10.13
CA TYR A 196 2.65 7.44 10.42
C TYR A 196 3.44 6.28 9.81
N GLN A 197 2.93 5.05 9.88
CA GLN A 197 3.58 3.91 9.20
C GLN A 197 3.64 4.14 7.68
N THR A 198 2.56 4.65 7.08
CA THR A 198 2.52 5.03 5.65
C THR A 198 3.55 6.12 5.32
N TYR A 199 3.70 7.10 6.21
CA TYR A 199 4.72 8.15 6.08
C TYR A 199 6.13 7.59 6.06
N ASP A 200 6.48 6.71 7.00
CA ASP A 200 7.84 6.14 7.07
C ASP A 200 8.19 5.37 5.80
N VAL A 201 7.25 4.57 5.28
CA VAL A 201 7.47 3.81 4.04
C VAL A 201 7.63 4.74 2.84
N LEU A 202 6.80 5.78 2.71
CA LEU A 202 6.93 6.73 1.60
C LEU A 202 8.22 7.52 1.67
N LYS A 203 8.68 7.91 2.88
CA LYS A 203 9.98 8.58 3.03
C LYS A 203 11.14 7.66 2.64
N ALA A 204 11.10 6.39 3.03
CA ALA A 204 12.06 5.40 2.55
C ALA A 204 12.05 5.29 1.00
N MET A 205 10.87 5.32 0.37
CA MET A 205 10.74 5.28 -1.09
C MET A 205 11.34 6.52 -1.78
N GLU A 206 11.06 7.71 -1.25
CA GLU A 206 11.62 8.96 -1.77
C GLU A 206 13.15 8.99 -1.62
N GLU A 207 13.68 8.50 -0.50
CA GLU A 207 15.12 8.42 -0.23
C GLU A 207 15.85 7.41 -1.13
N ASP A 208 15.28 6.22 -1.35
CA ASP A 208 15.88 5.18 -2.20
C ASP A 208 15.83 5.54 -3.69
N SER A 209 14.71 6.11 -4.14
CA SER A 209 14.49 6.41 -5.56
C SER A 209 15.04 7.77 -5.99
N GLY A 210 15.11 8.74 -5.06
CA GLY A 210 15.35 10.15 -5.37
C GLY A 210 14.15 10.85 -6.03
N ILE A 211 13.00 10.17 -6.13
CA ILE A 211 11.78 10.68 -6.73
C ILE A 211 10.90 11.25 -5.62
N LYS A 212 10.34 12.45 -5.84
CA LYS A 212 9.38 13.05 -4.90
C LYS A 212 7.98 12.55 -5.18
N LEU A 213 7.24 12.25 -4.13
CA LEU A 213 5.83 11.91 -4.20
C LEU A 213 5.01 13.12 -4.66
N GLN A 214 4.27 12.97 -5.76
CA GLN A 214 3.40 14.04 -6.28
C GLN A 214 2.05 14.09 -5.54
N ALA A 215 1.40 12.93 -5.43
CA ALA A 215 0.18 12.71 -4.68
C ALA A 215 0.10 11.23 -4.29
N LEU A 216 -0.56 10.94 -3.17
CA LEU A 216 -0.84 9.57 -2.78
C LEU A 216 -2.24 9.17 -3.22
N LYS A 217 -2.35 8.22 -4.14
CA LYS A 217 -3.63 7.58 -4.45
C LYS A 217 -3.94 6.52 -3.40
N VAL A 218 -5.19 6.43 -2.97
CA VAL A 218 -5.57 5.52 -1.87
C VAL A 218 -6.77 4.69 -2.23
N ASP A 219 -6.80 3.46 -1.75
CA ASP A 219 -7.93 2.55 -1.85
C ASP A 219 -8.02 1.64 -0.62
N GLY A 220 -8.91 0.65 -0.65
CA GLY A 220 -9.18 -0.25 0.48
C GLY A 220 -10.20 0.29 1.49
N GLY A 221 -10.76 -0.61 2.30
CA GLY A 221 -11.91 -0.29 3.16
C GLY A 221 -11.66 0.82 4.18
N ALA A 222 -10.44 0.93 4.72
CA ALA A 222 -10.13 1.96 5.72
C ALA A 222 -9.98 3.37 5.10
N CYS A 223 -9.82 3.52 3.78
CA CYS A 223 -9.79 4.82 3.13
C CYS A 223 -11.14 5.54 3.17
N ALA A 224 -12.23 4.86 3.53
CA ALA A 224 -13.54 5.49 3.75
C ALA A 224 -13.53 6.50 4.91
N ASN A 225 -12.61 6.34 5.87
CA ASN A 225 -12.49 7.22 7.03
C ASN A 225 -11.88 8.58 6.63
N ASN A 226 -12.68 9.65 6.66
CA ASN A 226 -12.25 10.98 6.20
C ASN A 226 -11.22 11.62 7.13
N PHE A 227 -11.28 11.33 8.44
CA PHE A 227 -10.27 11.79 9.39
C PHE A 227 -8.91 11.19 9.04
N LEU A 228 -8.85 9.88 8.80
CA LEU A 228 -7.62 9.19 8.43
C LEU A 228 -7.00 9.77 7.15
N MET A 229 -7.81 9.97 6.11
CA MET A 229 -7.32 10.49 4.83
C MET A 229 -6.83 11.95 4.94
N GLN A 230 -7.52 12.79 5.71
CA GLN A 230 -7.05 14.15 5.97
C GLN A 230 -5.73 14.14 6.75
N PHE A 231 -5.66 13.35 7.83
CA PHE A 231 -4.45 13.25 8.64
C PHE A 231 -3.27 12.66 7.86
N GLN A 232 -3.53 11.73 6.93
CA GLN A 232 -2.52 11.22 6.02
C GLN A 232 -1.94 12.32 5.12
N ALA A 233 -2.80 13.14 4.50
CA ALA A 233 -2.37 14.26 3.67
C ALA A 233 -1.56 15.27 4.48
N ASP A 234 -2.02 15.58 5.69
CA ASP A 234 -1.36 16.48 6.63
C ASP A 234 0.06 16.00 6.98
N ILE A 235 0.21 14.73 7.37
CA ILE A 235 1.51 14.15 7.77
C ILE A 235 2.46 13.97 6.59
N LEU A 236 1.97 13.63 5.40
CA LEU A 236 2.81 13.53 4.20
C LEU A 236 3.24 14.91 3.68
N GLY A 237 2.37 15.92 3.81
CA GLY A 237 2.55 17.19 3.14
C GLY A 237 2.26 17.15 1.64
N THR A 238 1.54 16.13 1.18
CA THR A 238 1.17 15.93 -0.23
C THR A 238 -0.33 15.60 -0.34
N PRO A 239 -0.99 15.93 -1.46
CA PRO A 239 -2.39 15.60 -1.67
C PRO A 239 -2.65 14.09 -1.57
N VAL A 240 -3.78 13.71 -0.96
CA VAL A 240 -4.27 12.32 -0.94
C VAL A 240 -5.55 12.24 -1.77
N GLN A 241 -5.58 11.32 -2.73
CA GLN A 241 -6.68 11.19 -3.70
C GLN A 241 -7.42 9.87 -3.51
N ARG A 242 -8.69 9.96 -3.11
CA ARG A 242 -9.59 8.80 -2.99
C ARG A 242 -10.47 8.68 -4.24
N PRO A 243 -10.40 7.56 -4.99
CA PRO A 243 -11.22 7.33 -6.17
C PRO A 243 -12.68 7.03 -5.79
N GLU A 244 -13.59 7.16 -6.77
CA GLU A 244 -14.98 6.71 -6.64
C GLU A 244 -15.08 5.18 -6.56
N VAL A 245 -14.24 4.47 -7.32
CA VAL A 245 -14.12 3.01 -7.30
C VAL A 245 -12.99 2.61 -6.35
N ILE A 246 -13.33 2.01 -5.21
CA ILE A 246 -12.35 1.56 -4.21
C ILE A 246 -11.76 0.18 -4.55
N GLU A 247 -12.46 -0.62 -5.36
CA GLU A 247 -11.97 -1.94 -5.82
C GLU A 247 -11.05 -1.79 -7.05
N THR A 248 -9.88 -1.19 -6.81
CA THR A 248 -8.91 -0.83 -7.87
C THR A 248 -8.14 -2.04 -8.39
N THR A 249 -8.03 -3.12 -7.61
CA THR A 249 -7.40 -4.38 -8.02
C THR A 249 -8.13 -5.00 -9.20
N ALA A 250 -9.44 -5.24 -9.07
CA ALA A 250 -10.23 -5.80 -10.16
C ALA A 250 -10.30 -4.85 -11.36
N LEU A 251 -10.36 -3.54 -11.10
CA LEU A 251 -10.35 -2.52 -12.14
C LEU A 251 -9.05 -2.53 -12.96
N GLY A 252 -7.90 -2.68 -12.30
CA GLY A 252 -6.61 -2.79 -12.98
C GLY A 252 -6.50 -4.03 -13.85
N ALA A 253 -6.94 -5.19 -13.35
CA ALA A 253 -7.01 -6.41 -14.14
C ALA A 253 -7.94 -6.25 -15.37
N ALA A 254 -9.08 -5.57 -15.18
CA ALA A 254 -10.00 -5.25 -16.27
C ALA A 254 -9.35 -4.33 -17.31
N TYR A 255 -8.65 -3.27 -16.89
CA TYR A 255 -7.93 -2.38 -17.82
C TYR A 255 -6.83 -3.12 -18.59
N LEU A 256 -6.03 -3.96 -17.93
CA LEU A 256 -5.03 -4.79 -18.60
C LEU A 256 -5.66 -5.68 -19.68
N ALA A 257 -6.74 -6.39 -19.36
CA ALA A 257 -7.44 -7.25 -20.32
C ALA A 257 -8.10 -6.44 -21.45
N GLY A 258 -8.73 -5.32 -21.11
CA GLY A 258 -9.43 -4.46 -22.04
C GLY A 258 -8.50 -3.76 -23.03
N LEU A 259 -7.33 -3.31 -22.59
CA LEU A 259 -6.29 -2.77 -23.49
C LEU A 259 -5.79 -3.85 -24.46
N ALA A 260 -5.50 -5.06 -23.97
CA ALA A 260 -5.03 -6.16 -24.82
C ALA A 260 -6.02 -6.60 -25.91
N VAL A 261 -7.33 -6.47 -25.66
CA VAL A 261 -8.38 -6.82 -26.64
C VAL A 261 -8.91 -5.60 -27.43
N GLY A 262 -8.40 -4.40 -27.17
CA GLY A 262 -8.83 -3.17 -27.82
C GLY A 262 -10.20 -2.64 -27.39
N TYR A 263 -10.67 -3.00 -26.18
CA TYR A 263 -11.85 -2.39 -25.57
C TYR A 263 -11.60 -0.93 -25.19
N TRP A 264 -10.41 -0.65 -24.63
CA TRP A 264 -9.87 0.71 -24.48
C TRP A 264 -8.70 0.91 -25.44
N LYS A 265 -8.48 2.15 -25.86
CA LYS A 265 -7.47 2.50 -26.86
C LYS A 265 -6.05 2.54 -26.28
N ASP A 266 -5.87 3.21 -25.15
CA ASP A 266 -4.57 3.55 -24.58
C ASP A 266 -4.67 3.94 -23.09
N LYS A 267 -3.53 4.28 -22.47
CA LYS A 267 -3.44 4.70 -21.06
C LYS A 267 -4.28 5.96 -20.81
N GLU A 268 -4.38 6.87 -21.77
CA GLU A 268 -5.15 8.10 -21.69
C GLU A 268 -6.66 7.84 -21.64
N ASP A 269 -7.15 6.88 -22.44
CA ASP A 269 -8.55 6.47 -22.47
C ASP A 269 -8.99 5.84 -21.14
N ILE A 270 -8.16 5.00 -20.53
CA ILE A 270 -8.47 4.47 -19.18
C ILE A 270 -8.35 5.54 -18.09
N ALA A 271 -7.42 6.50 -18.23
CA ALA A 271 -7.27 7.61 -17.29
C ALA A 271 -8.53 8.49 -17.24
N ALA A 272 -9.22 8.67 -18.37
CA ALA A 272 -10.49 9.41 -18.43
C ALA A 272 -11.62 8.75 -17.62
N ASN A 273 -11.51 7.45 -17.33
CA ASN A 273 -12.47 6.72 -16.49
C ASN A 273 -12.15 6.83 -14.99
N CYS A 274 -10.96 7.30 -14.62
CA CYS A 274 -10.55 7.48 -13.23
C CYS A 274 -11.20 8.71 -12.61
N LYS A 275 -12.34 8.51 -11.94
CA LYS A 275 -13.05 9.56 -11.21
C LYS A 275 -12.56 9.65 -9.78
N ILE A 276 -12.05 10.81 -9.40
CA ILE A 276 -11.69 11.12 -8.02
C ILE A 276 -12.98 11.47 -7.26
N SER A 277 -13.28 10.73 -6.19
CA SER A 277 -14.39 11.04 -5.29
C SER A 277 -14.05 12.24 -4.41
N ARG A 278 -12.84 12.26 -3.86
CA ARG A 278 -12.38 13.33 -2.98
C ARG A 278 -10.85 13.45 -2.98
N THR A 279 -10.37 14.68 -3.05
CA THR A 279 -8.99 15.04 -2.76
C THR A 279 -8.91 15.66 -1.36
N PHE A 280 -7.92 15.23 -0.58
CA PHE A 280 -7.60 15.77 0.73
C PHE A 280 -6.30 16.55 0.59
N GLU A 281 -6.39 17.87 0.75
CA GLU A 281 -5.24 18.76 0.69
C GLU A 281 -4.59 18.87 2.08
N PRO A 282 -3.25 18.91 2.18
CA PRO A 282 -2.55 19.11 3.44
C PRO A 282 -2.97 20.43 4.10
N ASN A 283 -3.36 20.37 5.37
CA ASN A 283 -3.80 21.52 6.16
C ASN A 283 -3.26 21.45 7.60
N MET A 284 -1.97 21.14 7.73
CA MET A 284 -1.27 21.12 9.01
C MET A 284 -0.01 21.96 8.94
N ASP A 285 0.19 22.77 9.99
CA ASP A 285 1.40 23.53 10.19
C ASP A 285 2.67 22.64 10.25
N GLU A 286 3.76 23.14 9.66
CA GLU A 286 5.02 22.41 9.53
C GLU A 286 5.62 22.04 10.89
N GLU A 287 5.63 22.97 11.85
CA GLU A 287 6.20 22.72 13.18
C GLU A 287 5.40 21.67 13.94
N LYS A 288 4.06 21.75 13.82
CA LYS A 288 3.17 20.73 14.38
C LYS A 288 3.44 19.36 13.77
N ARG A 289 3.53 19.28 12.43
CA ARG A 289 3.81 18.04 11.71
C ARG A 289 5.14 17.41 12.11
N ALA A 290 6.22 18.20 12.12
CA ALA A 290 7.55 17.75 12.53
C ALA A 290 7.57 17.22 13.97
N ARG A 291 6.84 17.87 14.89
CA ARG A 291 6.71 17.42 16.28
C ARG A 291 5.98 16.09 16.40
N LEU A 292 4.92 15.88 15.62
CA LEU A 292 4.15 14.64 15.60
C LEU A 292 4.99 13.46 15.07
N ILE A 293 5.66 13.66 13.94
CA ILE A 293 6.56 12.66 13.34
C ILE A 293 7.69 12.28 14.31
N LYS A 294 8.33 13.27 14.94
CA LYS A 294 9.36 13.03 15.94
C LYS A 294 8.84 12.21 17.14
N GLY A 295 7.61 12.48 17.57
CA GLY A 295 6.96 11.73 18.64
C GLY A 295 6.67 10.29 18.23
N TRP A 296 6.22 10.09 16.99
CA TRP A 296 6.01 8.77 16.39
C TRP A 296 7.31 7.96 16.34
N HIS A 297 8.40 8.49 15.78
CA HIS A 297 9.68 7.78 15.72
C HIS A 297 10.19 7.39 17.10
N LYS A 298 10.05 8.28 18.08
CA LYS A 298 10.36 7.96 19.48
C LYS A 298 9.49 6.82 20.01
N ALA A 299 8.22 6.74 19.63
CA ALA A 299 7.34 5.64 20.04
C ALA A 299 7.75 4.32 19.39
N VAL A 300 8.12 4.33 18.11
CA VAL A 300 8.62 3.16 17.38
C VAL A 300 9.88 2.61 18.02
N GLU A 301 10.85 3.46 18.36
CA GLU A 301 12.08 3.05 19.08
C GLU A 301 11.77 2.31 20.39
N ARG A 302 10.67 2.65 21.08
CA ARG A 302 10.28 1.96 22.33
C ARG A 302 9.58 0.62 22.10
N SER A 303 9.10 0.36 20.89
CA SER A 303 8.43 -0.88 20.54
C SER A 303 9.38 -1.96 20.01
N GLN A 304 10.57 -1.56 19.55
CA GLN A 304 11.57 -2.42 18.92
C GLN A 304 12.32 -3.30 19.92
N ASN A 305 12.80 -4.45 19.45
CA ASN A 305 13.54 -5.44 20.24
C ASN A 305 12.87 -5.77 21.59
N TRP A 306 11.54 -5.89 21.58
CA TRP A 306 10.76 -6.15 22.78
C TRP A 306 10.87 -7.61 23.23
N GLU A 307 10.72 -8.53 22.27
CA GLU A 307 10.93 -9.96 22.51
C GLU A 307 12.42 -10.32 22.43
N GLU A 308 12.81 -11.34 23.18
CA GLU A 308 14.15 -11.91 23.12
C GLU A 308 14.27 -12.87 21.92
N LYS A 309 15.50 -13.00 21.39
CA LYS A 309 15.85 -13.92 20.30
C LYS A 309 16.02 -15.34 20.78
#